data_AF-A0A357Y7V4-F1
#
_entry.id   AF-A0A357Y7V4-F1
#
_cell.length_a   1.000
_cell.length_b   1.000
_cell.length_c   1.000
_cell.angle_alpha   90.00
_cell.angle_beta   90.00
_cell.angle_gamma   90.00
#
_symmetry.space_group_name_H-M   'P 1'
#
loop_
_entity.id
_entity.type
_entity.pdbx_description
1 polymer ?
#
loop_
_entity_poly.entity_id
_entity_poly.type
_entity_poly.pdbx_seq_one_letter_code
_entity_poly.pdbx_strand_id
1 'polypeptide(L)' 'MNLFQKLINYFKETRQEMRHVNWPTRQNTIRFTLLVVGVSVAVAALLGLLDILFQFLLNRFVL' A
#
# COMPACT_ATOMS: atom_id res chain seq x y z
N MET A 1 1.01 29.49 -28.81
CA MET A 1 0.75 29.26 -27.37
C MET A 1 2.03 28.71 -26.75
N ASN A 2 2.69 29.47 -25.89
CA ASN A 2 4.01 29.11 -25.34
C ASN A 2 3.92 27.88 -24.43
N LEU A 3 4.96 27.04 -24.43
CA LEU A 3 5.04 25.82 -23.61
C LEU A 3 4.74 26.09 -22.12
N PHE A 4 5.21 27.24 -21.63
CA PHE A 4 4.99 27.73 -20.27
C PHE A 4 3.50 27.95 -19.94
N GLN A 5 2.71 28.46 -20.89
CA GLN A 5 1.27 28.66 -20.71
C GLN A 5 0.51 27.33 -20.69
N LYS A 6 0.94 26.33 -21.48
CA LYS A 6 0.35 24.98 -21.45
C LYS A 6 0.56 24.29 -20.10
N LEU A 7 1.76 24.40 -19.53
CA LEU A 7 2.06 23.83 -18.21
C LEU A 7 1.20 24.49 -17.10
N ILE A 8 1.08 25.81 -17.11
CA ILE A 8 0.24 26.52 -16.13
C ILE A 8 -1.22 26.10 -16.24
N ASN A 9 -1.76 25.97 -17.46
CA ASN A 9 -3.12 25.51 -17.68
C ASN A 9 -3.31 24.06 -17.21
N TYR A 10 -2.35 23.16 -17.46
CA TYR A 10 -2.41 21.77 -16.99
C TYR A 10 -2.49 21.66 -15.46
N PHE A 11 -1.68 22.42 -14.72
CA PHE A 11 -1.76 22.44 -13.26
C PHE A 11 -3.08 23.06 -12.75
N LYS A 12 -3.60 24.06 -13.46
CA LYS A 12 -4.88 24.69 -13.13
C LYS A 12 -6.05 23.72 -13.31
N GLU A 13 -6.07 22.99 -14.44
CA GLU A 13 -7.05 21.95 -14.74
C GLU A 13 -6.96 20.79 -13.74
N THR A 14 -5.74 20.30 -13.46
CA THR A 14 -5.52 19.23 -12.47
C THR A 14 -6.01 19.64 -11.08
N ARG A 15 -5.79 20.89 -10.66
CA ARG A 15 -6.32 21.40 -9.38
C ARG A 15 -7.84 21.46 -9.36
N GLN A 16 -8.48 21.71 -10.51
CA GLN A 16 -9.94 21.73 -10.63
C GLN A 16 -10.53 20.32 -10.56
N GLU A 17 -9.88 19.33 -11.18
CA GLU A 17 -10.24 17.91 -11.07
C GLU A 17 -10.02 17.36 -9.66
N MET A 18 -8.90 17.72 -9.00
CA MET A 18 -8.62 17.29 -7.63
C MET A 18 -9.69 17.74 -6.61
N ARG A 19 -10.45 18.81 -6.90
CA ARG A 19 -11.57 19.24 -6.05
C ARG A 19 -12.79 18.33 -6.14
N HIS A 20 -12.93 17.57 -7.22
CA HIS A 20 -14.01 16.59 -7.42
C HIS A 20 -13.64 15.21 -6.86
N VAL A 21 -12.44 15.05 -6.30
CA VAL A 21 -12.02 13.79 -5.68
C VAL A 21 -12.74 13.62 -4.35
N ASN A 22 -13.58 12.59 -4.28
CA ASN A 22 -14.25 12.18 -3.05
C ASN A 22 -13.26 11.42 -2.15
N TRP A 23 -12.60 12.15 -1.26
CA TRP A 23 -11.72 11.54 -0.27
C TRP A 23 -12.53 10.70 0.73
N PRO A 24 -12.00 9.53 1.14
CA PRO A 24 -12.66 8.68 2.12
C PRO A 24 -12.81 9.42 3.45
N THR A 25 -13.88 9.11 4.17
CA THR A 25 -14.07 9.62 5.53
C THR A 25 -13.01 9.05 6.47
N ARG A 26 -12.70 9.77 7.56
CA ARG A 26 -11.70 9.32 8.56
C ARG A 26 -11.97 7.90 9.07
N GLN A 27 -13.24 7.54 9.23
CA GLN A 27 -13.65 6.19 9.66
C GLN A 27 -13.29 5.12 8.60
N ASN A 28 -13.53 5.42 7.32
CA ASN A 28 -13.19 4.49 6.24
C ASN A 28 -11.67 4.30 6.12
N THR A 29 -10.90 5.38 6.24
CA THR A 29 -9.43 5.30 6.25
C THR A 29 -8.93 4.39 7.36
N ILE A 30 -9.42 4.56 8.59
CA ILE A 30 -9.02 3.72 9.73
C ILE A 30 -9.37 2.25 9.49
N ARG A 31 -10.58 1.95 8.98
CA ARG A 31 -10.99 0.58 8.66
C ARG A 31 -10.08 -0.07 7.63
N PHE A 32 -9.75 0.64 6.56
CA PHE A 32 -8.84 0.13 5.53
C PHE A 32 -7.42 -0.08 6.07
N THR A 33 -6.91 0.86 6.87
CA THR A 33 -5.59 0.71 7.50
C THR A 33 -5.55 -0.50 8.44
N LEU A 34 -6.57 -0.69 9.28
CA LEU A 34 -6.65 -1.86 10.17
C LEU A 34 -6.73 -3.17 9.40
N LEU A 35 -7.48 -3.21 8.29
CA LEU A 35 -7.55 -4.37 7.42
C LEU A 35 -6.17 -4.70 6.83
N VAL A 36 -5.47 -3.71 6.29
CA VAL A 36 -4.12 -3.89 5.73
C VAL A 36 -3.15 -4.41 6.80
N VAL A 37 -3.15 -3.79 7.99
CA VAL A 37 -2.31 -4.23 9.12
C VAL A 37 -2.61 -5.68 9.49
N GLY A 38 -3.90 -6.05 9.59
CA GLY A 38 -4.31 -7.43 9.90
C GLY A 38 -3.82 -8.44 8.87
N VAL A 39 -3.96 -8.13 7.57
CA VAL A 39 -3.47 -8.99 6.49
C VAL A 39 -1.95 -9.09 6.50
N SER A 40 -1.24 -7.97 6.70
CA SER A 40 0.23 -7.97 6.78
C SER A 40 0.74 -8.83 7.93
N VAL A 41 0.10 -8.76 9.12
CA VAL A 41 0.45 -9.62 10.26
C VAL A 41 0.17 -11.09 9.96
N ALA A 42 -0.95 -11.41 9.31
CA ALA A 42 -1.27 -12.79 8.93
C ALA A 42 -0.24 -13.37 7.95
N VAL A 43 0.18 -12.59 6.94
CA VAL A 43 1.21 -13.01 5.98
C VAL A 43 2.57 -13.15 6.67
N ALA A 44 2.94 -12.22 7.55
CA ALA A 44 4.18 -12.29 8.31
C ALA A 44 4.23 -13.55 9.20
N ALA A 45 3.12 -13.88 9.87
CA ALA A 45 3.03 -15.10 10.66
C ALA A 45 3.14 -16.36 9.80
N LEU A 46 2.47 -16.40 8.64
CA LEU A 46 2.54 -17.54 7.73
C LEU A 46 3.97 -17.75 7.21
N LEU A 47 4.62 -16.70 6.71
CA LEU A 47 5.99 -16.78 6.21
C LEU A 47 6.97 -17.15 7.33
N GLY A 48 6.87 -16.49 8.49
CA GLY A 48 7.74 -16.79 9.63
C GLY A 48 7.61 -18.23 10.13
N LEU A 49 6.40 -18.80 10.14
CA LEU A 49 6.21 -20.21 10.48
C LEU A 49 6.86 -21.14 9.45
N LEU A 50 6.72 -20.83 8.16
CA LEU A 50 7.37 -21.60 7.10
C LEU A 50 8.90 -21.52 7.20
N ASP A 51 9.46 -20.34 7.48
CA ASP A 51 10.90 -20.15 7.66
C ASP A 51 11.44 -21.00 8.81
N ILE A 52 10.74 -21.04 9.96
CA ILE A 52 11.13 -21.88 11.10
C ILE A 52 11.05 -23.36 10.73
N LEU A 53 9.98 -23.78 10.05
CA LEU A 53 9.78 -25.16 9.64
C LEU A 53 10.86 -25.62 8.66
N PHE A 54 11.17 -24.79 7.65
CA PHE A 54 12.24 -25.09 6.70
C PHE A 54 13.62 -25.07 7.36
N GLN A 55 13.90 -24.12 8.26
CA GLN A 55 15.16 -24.10 9.01
C GLN A 55 15.33 -25.37 9.84
N PHE A 56 14.27 -25.83 10.52
CA PHE A 56 14.30 -27.06 11.31
C PHE A 56 14.56 -28.29 10.42
N LEU A 57 13.85 -28.39 9.29
CA LEU A 57 14.02 -29.51 8.35
C LEU A 57 15.42 -29.54 7.74
N LEU A 58 15.92 -28.40 7.24
CA LEU A 58 17.25 -28.33 6.64
C LEU A 58 18.36 -28.65 7.65
N ASN A 59 18.26 -28.15 8.89
CA ASN A 59 19.23 -28.43 9.93
C ASN A 59 19.17 -29.89 10.42
N ARG A 60 18.02 -30.55 10.32
CA ARG A 60 17.88 -31.95 10.76
C ARG A 60 18.26 -32.98 9.69
N PHE A 61 18.06 -32.65 8.41
CA PHE A 61 18.19 -33.60 7.31
C PHE A 61 19.41 -33.35 6.40
N VAL A 62 19.96 -32.14 6.34
CA VAL A 62 21.04 -31.78 5.39
C VAL A 62 22.35 -31.46 6.09
N LEU A 63 22.32 -30.67 7.16
CA LEU A 63 23.46 -30.41 8.05
C LEU A 63 23.56 -31.48 9.14
#